data_AF-A0A5E4QII1-F1
#
_entry.id   AF-A0A5E4QII1-F1
#
_cell.length_a   1.000
_cell.length_b   1.000
_cell.length_c   1.000
_cell.angle_alpha   90.00
_cell.angle_beta   90.00
_cell.angle_gamma   90.00
#
_symmetry.space_group_name_H-M   'P 1'
#
loop_
_entity.id
_entity.type
_entity.pdbx_description
1 polymer ?
#
loop_
_entity_poly.entity_id
_entity_poly.type
_entity_poly.pdbx_seq_one_letter_code
_entity_poly.pdbx_strand_id
1 'polypeptide(L)'
;MFPSNHKTIFVLDHTPYFGISSDYPIDFDVSKSRGPGYVPLPPICKSLWTCSVEASVEYCRIVWDLFPEGKLVRFVVSDASAHVLNNWTPSQQNLNHILNGLSLVGPVRRGAGGDVVGLCAAIDSLAEPSPIQASRPPTERLFENRGRIICITSARDDDSIRSLAEIALNTLVQQNKKASAVQPSTTTDSSSPPQYKKQRQELIISRQLS
;
A
#
# COMPACT_ATOMS: atom_id res chain seq x y z
N MET A 1 2.79 5.34 22.13
CA MET A 1 2.64 4.03 21.45
C MET A 1 2.15 4.29 20.04
N PHE A 2 2.70 3.63 19.01
CA PHE A 2 2.27 3.81 17.62
C PHE A 2 1.17 2.79 17.29
N PRO A 3 -0.07 3.21 16.97
CA PRO A 3 -1.14 2.30 16.62
C PRO A 3 -0.90 1.61 15.27
N SER A 4 -1.61 0.52 14.98
CA SER A 4 -1.48 -0.22 13.71
C SER A 4 -1.86 0.58 12.46
N ASN A 5 -2.60 1.69 12.62
CA ASN A 5 -2.89 2.61 11.51
C ASN A 5 -1.89 3.79 11.44
N HIS A 6 -0.78 3.77 12.18
CA HIS A 6 0.28 4.77 12.03
C HIS A 6 0.92 4.71 10.63
N LYS A 7 1.12 3.49 10.12
CA LYS A 7 1.62 3.21 8.78
C LYS A 7 0.65 2.31 8.03
N THR A 8 0.15 2.77 6.90
CA THR A 8 -0.69 2.00 5.99
C THR A 8 0.02 1.89 4.64
N ILE A 9 0.03 0.71 4.05
CA ILE A 9 0.58 0.49 2.71
C ILE A 9 -0.53 -0.04 1.82
N PHE A 10 -0.78 0.62 0.70
CA PHE A 10 -1.56 0.06 -0.38
C PHE A 10 -0.65 -0.74 -1.31
N VAL A 11 -1.02 -1.98 -1.60
CA VAL A 11 -0.45 -2.79 -2.67
C VAL A 11 -1.52 -2.91 -3.74
N LEU A 12 -1.27 -2.32 -4.91
CA LEU A 12 -2.21 -2.29 -6.02
C LEU A 12 -1.72 -3.20 -7.14
N ASP A 13 -2.55 -4.16 -7.53
CA ASP A 13 -2.32 -5.04 -8.67
C ASP A 13 -2.38 -4.23 -9.98
N HIS A 14 -1.29 -4.29 -10.76
CA HIS A 14 -1.14 -3.69 -12.09
C HIS A 14 -0.90 -4.73 -13.17
N THR A 15 -1.29 -5.98 -12.92
CA THR A 15 -1.29 -7.05 -13.91
C THR A 15 -2.35 -6.81 -14.99
N PRO A 16 -2.24 -7.45 -16.18
CA PRO A 16 -3.24 -7.31 -17.24
C PRO A 16 -4.68 -7.55 -16.81
N TYR A 17 -4.89 -8.39 -15.78
CA TYR A 17 -6.22 -8.66 -15.26
C TYR A 17 -6.90 -7.39 -14.76
N PHE A 18 -6.16 -6.49 -14.10
CA PHE A 18 -6.73 -5.21 -13.64
C PHE A 18 -6.99 -4.21 -14.78
N GLY A 19 -6.58 -4.52 -16.00
CA GLY A 19 -6.93 -3.75 -17.20
C GLY A 19 -8.34 -4.01 -17.73
N ILE A 20 -9.04 -5.05 -17.24
CA ILE A 20 -10.39 -5.38 -17.71
C ILE A 20 -11.44 -4.40 -17.15
N SER A 21 -12.58 -4.35 -17.84
CA SER A 21 -13.78 -3.61 -17.44
C SER A 21 -14.26 -4.04 -16.05
N SER A 22 -14.70 -3.07 -15.24
CA SER A 22 -15.41 -3.34 -13.98
C SER A 22 -16.85 -3.79 -14.18
N ASP A 23 -17.33 -3.80 -15.44
CA ASP A 23 -18.70 -4.09 -15.86
C ASP A 23 -19.76 -3.27 -15.11
N TYR A 24 -19.36 -2.06 -14.71
CA TYR A 24 -20.21 -1.07 -14.09
C TYR A 24 -20.32 0.15 -15.01
N PRO A 25 -21.36 0.21 -15.88
CA PRO A 25 -21.50 1.26 -16.87
C PRO A 25 -21.75 2.61 -16.21
N ILE A 26 -21.09 3.64 -16.73
CA ILE A 26 -21.25 5.02 -16.31
C ILE A 26 -21.79 5.81 -17.51
N ASP A 27 -22.98 6.38 -17.34
CA ASP A 27 -23.60 7.25 -18.32
C ASP A 27 -22.97 8.65 -18.26
N PHE A 28 -22.22 9.02 -19.29
CA PHE A 28 -21.66 10.37 -19.44
C PHE A 28 -22.54 11.28 -20.32
N ASP A 29 -23.63 10.75 -20.85
CA ASP A 29 -24.59 11.50 -21.64
C ASP A 29 -25.47 12.39 -20.74
N VAL A 30 -24.95 13.57 -20.41
CA VAL A 30 -25.56 14.53 -19.45
C VAL A 30 -26.54 15.53 -20.09
N SER A 31 -26.78 15.46 -21.41
CA SER A 31 -27.59 16.49 -22.10
C SER A 31 -29.09 16.17 -22.04
N LYS A 32 -29.87 17.09 -21.44
CA LYS A 32 -31.34 16.99 -21.31
C LYS A 32 -32.13 17.49 -22.54
N SER A 33 -31.46 18.12 -23.50
CA SER A 33 -32.08 18.74 -24.68
C SER A 33 -31.80 17.91 -25.93
N ARG A 34 -32.59 16.84 -26.12
CA ARG A 34 -32.48 15.96 -27.28
C ARG A 34 -33.50 16.41 -28.33
N GLY A 35 -33.01 17.11 -29.36
CA GLY A 35 -33.78 17.41 -30.56
C GLY A 35 -33.97 16.17 -31.44
N PRO A 36 -34.75 16.27 -32.52
CA PRO A 36 -34.89 15.19 -33.50
C PRO A 36 -33.52 14.80 -34.08
N GLY A 37 -33.22 13.50 -34.10
CA GLY A 37 -31.96 12.97 -34.64
C GLY A 37 -30.82 12.78 -33.61
N TYR A 38 -31.10 12.98 -32.32
CA TYR A 38 -30.12 12.75 -31.27
C TYR A 38 -29.74 11.26 -31.12
N VAL A 39 -28.45 10.95 -31.18
CA VAL A 39 -27.89 9.61 -30.90
C VAL A 39 -27.18 9.65 -29.55
N PRO A 40 -27.61 8.86 -28.55
CA PRO A 40 -26.97 8.82 -27.24
C PRO A 40 -25.53 8.31 -27.32
N LEU A 41 -24.65 8.88 -26.50
CA LEU A 41 -23.32 8.33 -26.33
C LEU A 41 -23.41 7.00 -25.59
N PRO A 42 -22.68 5.95 -26.03
CA PRO A 42 -22.65 4.69 -25.31
C PRO A 42 -22.01 4.89 -23.93
N PRO A 43 -22.49 4.18 -22.90
CA PRO A 43 -21.88 4.22 -21.58
C PRO A 43 -20.44 3.69 -21.64
N ILE A 44 -19.62 4.14 -20.70
CA ILE A 44 -18.24 3.63 -20.55
C ILE A 44 -18.10 2.95 -19.19
N CYS A 45 -17.26 1.91 -19.12
CA CYS A 45 -16.86 1.28 -17.88
C CYS A 45 -15.44 1.71 -17.52
N LYS A 46 -15.17 1.85 -16.22
CA LYS A 46 -13.81 1.97 -15.70
C LYS A 46 -13.15 0.58 -15.75
N SER A 47 -11.82 0.55 -15.72
CA SER A 47 -11.11 -0.69 -15.46
C SER A 47 -11.05 -0.98 -13.96
N LEU A 48 -10.78 -2.24 -13.58
CA LEU A 48 -10.52 -2.60 -12.18
C LEU A 48 -9.34 -1.80 -11.59
N TRP A 49 -8.30 -1.53 -12.39
CA TRP A 49 -7.20 -0.65 -12.02
C TRP A 49 -7.67 0.76 -11.67
N THR A 50 -8.47 1.39 -12.55
CA THR A 50 -9.01 2.72 -12.30
C THR A 50 -9.85 2.74 -11.01
N CYS A 51 -10.72 1.75 -10.82
CA CYS A 51 -11.52 1.64 -9.60
C CYS A 51 -10.64 1.51 -8.34
N SER A 52 -9.59 0.69 -8.40
CA SER A 52 -8.67 0.46 -7.28
C SER A 52 -7.87 1.71 -6.90
N VAL A 53 -7.39 2.44 -7.92
CA VAL A 53 -6.72 3.72 -7.76
C VAL A 53 -7.65 4.75 -7.12
N GLU A 54 -8.85 4.93 -7.66
CA GLU A 54 -9.83 5.89 -7.14
C GLU A 54 -10.20 5.58 -5.67
N ALA A 55 -10.48 4.32 -5.34
CA ALA A 55 -10.82 3.92 -3.97
C ALA A 55 -9.66 4.20 -2.99
N SER A 56 -8.42 3.93 -3.40
CA SER A 56 -7.23 4.14 -2.56
C SER A 56 -6.89 5.62 -2.39
N VAL A 57 -7.07 6.42 -3.45
CA VAL A 57 -6.90 7.88 -3.40
C VAL A 57 -7.95 8.53 -2.51
N GLU A 58 -9.22 8.11 -2.62
CA GLU A 58 -10.30 8.62 -1.79
C GLU A 58 -10.10 8.25 -0.32
N TYR A 59 -9.60 7.05 -0.03
CA TYR A 59 -9.16 6.69 1.33
C TYR A 59 -8.13 7.68 1.86
N CYS A 60 -7.12 8.04 1.06
CA CYS A 60 -6.09 8.99 1.48
C CYS A 60 -6.65 10.38 1.74
N ARG A 61 -7.56 10.86 0.87
CA ARG A 61 -8.23 12.15 1.06
C ARG A 61 -8.94 12.20 2.41
N ILE A 62 -9.78 11.20 2.69
CA ILE A 62 -10.52 11.11 3.95
C ILE A 62 -9.58 11.01 5.15
N VAL A 63 -8.54 10.16 5.08
CA VAL A 63 -7.59 10.00 6.19
C VAL A 63 -6.83 11.28 6.47
N TRP A 64 -6.35 12.00 5.46
CA TRP A 64 -5.58 13.22 5.66
C TRP A 64 -6.46 14.42 6.02
N ASP A 65 -7.73 14.44 5.62
CA ASP A 65 -8.70 15.43 6.09
C ASP A 65 -9.00 15.25 7.59
N LEU A 66 -9.14 13.99 8.05
CA LEU A 66 -9.41 13.68 9.47
C LEU A 66 -8.17 13.71 10.36
N PHE A 67 -7.02 13.32 9.80
CA PHE A 67 -5.75 13.22 10.50
C PHE A 67 -4.66 13.90 9.65
N PRO A 68 -4.52 15.24 9.76
CA PRO A 68 -3.53 16.00 9.00
C PRO A 68 -2.08 15.55 9.27
N GLU A 69 -1.85 14.93 10.42
CA GLU A 69 -0.55 14.44 10.85
C GLU A 69 -0.64 13.03 11.47
N GLY A 70 0.49 12.33 11.54
CA GLY A 70 0.63 11.08 12.29
C GLY A 70 0.05 9.83 11.63
N LYS A 71 -0.65 9.96 10.49
CA LYS A 71 -1.11 8.85 9.63
C LYS A 71 -0.35 8.87 8.31
N LEU A 72 0.50 7.88 8.12
CA LEU A 72 1.35 7.78 6.95
C LEU A 72 0.81 6.69 6.02
N VAL A 73 0.73 7.00 4.73
CA VAL A 73 0.30 6.08 3.68
C VAL A 73 1.42 5.93 2.66
N ARG A 74 1.71 4.69 2.27
CA ARG A 74 2.65 4.36 1.19
C ARG A 74 1.92 3.57 0.10
N PHE A 75 2.26 3.80 -1.16
CA PHE A 75 1.75 3.06 -2.29
C PHE A 75 2.85 2.21 -2.91
N VAL A 76 2.49 0.95 -3.15
CA VAL A 76 3.26 -0.02 -3.92
C VAL A 76 2.37 -0.49 -5.06
N VAL A 77 2.84 -0.33 -6.29
CA VAL A 77 2.18 -0.90 -7.47
C VAL A 77 2.92 -2.18 -7.84
N SER A 78 2.19 -3.27 -8.07
CA SER A 78 2.76 -4.60 -8.33
C SER A 78 2.44 -5.06 -9.74
N ASP A 79 3.47 -5.31 -10.54
CA ASP A 79 3.37 -5.96 -11.85
C ASP A 79 4.36 -7.14 -11.93
N ALA A 80 5.25 -7.18 -12.94
CA ALA A 80 6.43 -8.05 -12.93
C ALA A 80 7.43 -7.69 -11.81
N SER A 81 7.28 -6.49 -11.24
CA SER A 81 8.15 -5.87 -10.25
C SER A 81 7.32 -5.03 -9.27
N ALA A 82 7.96 -4.57 -8.20
CA ALA A 82 7.33 -3.70 -7.23
C ALA A 82 7.79 -2.24 -7.42
N HIS A 83 6.84 -1.32 -7.58
CA HIS A 83 7.09 0.10 -7.74
C HIS A 83 6.59 0.85 -6.51
N VAL A 84 7.51 1.29 -5.65
CA VAL A 84 7.21 2.09 -4.47
C VAL A 84 7.10 3.57 -4.88
N LEU A 85 5.91 4.17 -4.76
CA LEU A 85 5.64 5.51 -5.31
C LEU A 85 6.00 6.65 -4.34
N ASN A 86 6.04 6.36 -3.05
CA ASN A 86 6.33 7.35 -2.01
C ASN A 86 6.91 6.68 -0.75
N ASN A 87 7.41 7.49 0.16
CA ASN A 87 8.02 7.04 1.41
C ASN A 87 7.33 7.65 2.64
N TRP A 88 7.91 7.45 3.83
CA TRP A 88 7.31 7.87 5.10
C TRP A 88 7.48 9.38 5.40
N THR A 89 8.07 10.14 4.48
CA THR A 89 8.32 11.58 4.66
C THR A 89 7.03 12.38 4.54
N PRO A 90 6.74 13.33 5.46
CA PRO A 90 5.53 14.15 5.43
C PRO A 90 5.30 14.91 4.13
N SER A 91 6.36 15.38 3.46
CA SER A 91 6.25 16.09 2.18
C SER A 91 5.66 15.25 1.04
N GLN A 92 5.62 13.92 1.19
CA GLN A 92 5.03 12.99 0.23
C GLN A 92 3.64 12.47 0.67
N GLN A 93 3.11 12.96 1.81
CA GLN A 93 1.81 12.58 2.35
C GLN A 93 0.71 13.55 1.87
N ASN A 94 0.56 13.65 0.55
CA ASN A 94 -0.44 14.49 -0.07
C ASN A 94 -0.91 13.90 -1.40
N LEU A 95 -2.13 14.26 -1.82
CA LEU A 95 -2.75 13.68 -3.01
C LEU A 95 -2.01 14.06 -4.29
N ASN A 96 -1.41 15.26 -4.38
CA ASN A 96 -0.65 15.66 -5.57
C ASN A 96 0.54 14.73 -5.82
N HIS A 97 1.31 14.39 -4.78
CA HIS A 97 2.43 13.45 -4.90
C HIS A 97 1.95 12.06 -5.36
N ILE A 98 0.89 11.53 -4.73
CA ILE A 98 0.35 10.21 -5.06
C ILE A 98 -0.20 10.16 -6.48
N LEU A 99 -1.00 11.16 -6.88
CA LEU A 99 -1.59 11.23 -8.22
C LEU A 99 -0.52 11.39 -9.30
N ASN A 100 0.53 12.19 -9.06
CA ASN A 100 1.65 12.29 -9.98
C ASN A 100 2.34 10.92 -10.15
N GLY A 101 2.62 10.20 -9.06
CA GLY A 101 3.21 8.85 -9.13
C GLY A 101 2.34 7.86 -9.91
N LEU A 102 1.03 7.84 -9.64
CA LEU A 102 0.09 6.97 -10.33
C LEU A 102 -0.08 7.33 -11.80
N SER A 103 0.01 8.62 -12.15
CA SER A 103 -0.04 9.06 -13.55
C SER A 103 1.17 8.59 -14.37
N LEU A 104 2.35 8.48 -13.73
CA LEU A 104 3.57 7.96 -14.36
C LEU A 104 3.50 6.45 -14.59
N VAL A 105 2.84 5.71 -13.69
CA VAL A 105 2.53 4.28 -13.87
C VAL A 105 1.56 4.10 -15.06
N GLY A 106 0.51 4.92 -15.09
CA GLY A 106 -0.47 4.93 -16.17
C GLY A 106 -1.42 3.70 -16.16
N PRO A 107 -2.18 3.49 -17.24
CA PRO A 107 -3.08 2.35 -17.36
C PRO A 107 -2.29 1.03 -17.48
N VAL A 108 -2.93 -0.06 -17.08
CA VAL A 108 -2.40 -1.42 -17.22
C VAL A 108 -2.03 -1.69 -18.67
N ARG A 109 -0.81 -2.20 -18.89
CA ARG A 109 -0.30 -2.63 -20.21
C ARG A 109 -0.26 -4.15 -20.29
N ARG A 110 -0.16 -4.68 -21.51
CA ARG A 110 0.05 -6.12 -21.73
C ARG A 110 1.42 -6.51 -21.15
N GLY A 111 1.45 -7.52 -20.29
CA GLY A 111 2.66 -7.99 -19.61
C GLY A 111 2.37 -9.20 -18.72
N ALA A 112 3.38 -9.76 -18.08
CA ALA A 112 3.19 -10.73 -17.00
C ALA A 112 3.41 -10.01 -15.66
N GLY A 113 2.79 -10.49 -14.59
CA GLY A 113 2.97 -9.93 -13.25
C GLY A 113 2.15 -10.65 -12.21
N GLY A 114 2.38 -10.30 -10.94
CA GLY A 114 1.59 -10.80 -9.82
C GLY A 114 1.90 -10.04 -8.53
N ASP A 115 1.08 -10.24 -7.50
CA ASP A 115 1.08 -9.37 -6.32
C ASP A 115 2.12 -9.74 -5.26
N VAL A 116 2.77 -10.88 -5.42
CA VAL A 116 3.76 -11.39 -4.46
C VAL A 116 4.94 -10.42 -4.32
N VAL A 117 5.44 -9.88 -5.43
CA VAL A 117 6.60 -8.97 -5.41
C VAL A 117 6.25 -7.65 -4.71
N GLY A 118 5.08 -7.07 -5.01
CA GLY A 118 4.59 -5.88 -4.34
C GLY A 118 4.33 -6.10 -2.84
N LEU A 119 3.80 -7.27 -2.47
CA LEU A 119 3.56 -7.60 -1.08
C LEU A 119 4.86 -7.76 -0.28
N CYS A 120 5.89 -8.38 -0.86
CA CYS A 120 7.22 -8.43 -0.25
C CYS A 120 7.82 -7.03 -0.08
N ALA A 121 7.76 -6.18 -1.11
CA ALA A 121 8.25 -4.80 -1.04
C ALA A 121 7.49 -3.95 0.00
N ALA A 122 6.19 -4.20 0.18
CA ALA A 122 5.39 -3.57 1.22
C ALA A 122 5.82 -4.01 2.62
N ILE A 123 6.12 -5.29 2.84
CA ILE A 123 6.62 -5.79 4.12
C ILE A 123 7.99 -5.19 4.44
N ASP A 124 8.89 -5.11 3.45
CA ASP A 124 10.19 -4.47 3.59
C ASP A 124 10.05 -2.99 3.94
N SER A 125 9.16 -2.28 3.22
CA SER A 125 8.80 -0.89 3.49
C SER A 125 8.24 -0.68 4.91
N LEU A 126 7.50 -1.67 5.44
CA LEU A 126 6.94 -1.60 6.78
C LEU A 126 8.03 -1.73 7.86
N ALA A 127 9.17 -2.36 7.57
CA ALA A 127 10.30 -2.45 8.50
C ALA A 127 10.99 -1.09 8.71
N GLU A 128 10.92 -0.19 7.73
CA GLU A 128 11.50 1.15 7.84
C GLU A 128 10.83 1.97 8.96
N PRO A 129 11.60 2.66 9.81
CA PRO A 129 11.04 3.58 10.79
C PRO A 129 10.45 4.80 10.07
N SER A 130 9.31 5.31 10.56
CA SER A 130 8.82 6.63 10.18
C SER A 130 9.76 7.73 10.72
N PRO A 131 9.70 8.96 10.21
CA PRO A 131 10.53 10.07 10.71
C PRO A 131 10.40 10.29 12.21
N ILE A 132 9.17 10.23 12.75
CA ILE A 132 8.91 10.37 14.19
C ILE A 132 9.38 9.16 15.02
N GLN A 133 9.47 7.98 14.40
CA GLN A 133 10.05 6.79 15.03
C GLN A 133 11.58 6.88 15.06
N ALA A 134 12.19 7.35 13.95
CA ALA A 134 13.63 7.50 13.81
C ALA A 134 14.22 8.61 14.70
N SER A 135 13.45 9.69 14.91
CA SER A 135 13.85 10.83 15.75
C SER A 135 13.86 10.52 17.25
N ARG A 136 13.35 9.36 17.68
CA ARG A 136 13.38 8.98 19.10
C ARG A 136 14.81 8.66 19.57
N PRO A 137 15.19 9.09 20.79
CA PRO A 137 16.47 8.74 21.38
C PRO A 137 16.69 7.22 21.36
N PRO A 138 17.92 6.72 21.15
CA PRO A 138 18.22 5.28 21.14
C PRO A 138 17.72 4.53 22.39
N THR A 139 17.75 5.18 23.54
CA THR A 139 17.22 4.70 24.83
C THR A 139 15.70 4.52 24.85
N GLU A 140 14.97 5.22 23.97
CA GLU A 140 13.51 5.16 23.82
C GLU A 140 13.07 4.48 22.51
N ARG A 141 14.00 3.85 21.77
CA ARG A 141 13.68 3.06 20.56
C ARG A 141 12.98 1.73 20.86
N LEU A 142 12.61 1.51 22.11
CA LEU A 142 11.73 0.43 22.55
C LEU A 142 10.28 0.78 22.17
N PHE A 143 9.97 0.72 20.87
CA PHE A 143 8.60 0.87 20.39
C PHE A 143 8.23 -0.27 19.43
N GLU A 144 6.95 -0.56 19.40
CA GLU A 144 6.40 -1.52 18.46
C GLU A 144 6.23 -0.85 17.08
N ASN A 145 6.90 -1.40 16.09
CA ASN A 145 6.77 -0.97 14.71
C ASN A 145 5.57 -1.68 14.05
N ARG A 146 4.36 -1.15 14.27
CA ARG A 146 3.12 -1.71 13.70
C ARG A 146 2.70 -0.98 12.43
N GLY A 147 1.92 -1.65 11.59
CA GLY A 147 1.25 -1.05 10.45
C GLY A 147 0.15 -1.93 9.87
N ARG A 148 -0.34 -1.55 8.70
CA ARG A 148 -1.37 -2.25 7.94
C ARG A 148 -0.95 -2.32 6.47
N ILE A 149 -1.21 -3.44 5.80
CA ILE A 149 -1.11 -3.55 4.35
C ILE A 149 -2.50 -3.85 3.80
N ILE A 150 -2.96 -3.02 2.88
CA ILE A 150 -4.20 -3.20 2.13
C ILE A 150 -3.79 -3.64 0.73
N CYS A 151 -4.02 -4.90 0.41
CA CYS A 151 -3.74 -5.45 -0.92
C CYS A 151 -5.03 -5.48 -1.72
N ILE A 152 -5.04 -4.82 -2.88
CA ILE A 152 -6.15 -4.86 -3.84
C ILE A 152 -5.67 -5.65 -5.05
N THR A 153 -6.17 -6.88 -5.16
CA THR A 153 -5.75 -7.90 -6.12
C THR A 153 -6.94 -8.80 -6.46
N SER A 154 -6.79 -9.58 -7.54
CA SER A 154 -7.69 -10.65 -7.90
C SER A 154 -7.02 -12.00 -7.62
N ALA A 155 -7.72 -12.85 -6.89
CA ALA A 155 -7.33 -14.23 -6.67
C ALA A 155 -8.36 -15.15 -7.33
N ARG A 156 -7.87 -16.24 -7.92
CA ARG A 156 -8.73 -17.20 -8.62
C ARG A 156 -9.69 -17.93 -7.68
N ASP A 157 -9.22 -18.23 -6.47
CA ASP A 157 -9.91 -19.02 -5.46
C ASP A 157 -9.37 -18.72 -4.05
N ASP A 158 -10.05 -19.24 -3.04
CA ASP A 158 -9.68 -19.05 -1.63
C ASP A 158 -8.32 -19.65 -1.27
N ASP A 159 -7.89 -20.71 -1.98
CA ASP A 159 -6.58 -21.32 -1.77
C ASP A 159 -5.45 -20.42 -2.26
N SER A 160 -5.64 -19.73 -3.39
CA SER A 160 -4.73 -18.70 -3.88
C SER A 160 -4.60 -17.54 -2.88
N ILE A 161 -5.71 -17.11 -2.27
CA ILE A 161 -5.71 -16.09 -1.20
C ILE A 161 -4.92 -16.58 0.02
N ARG A 162 -5.15 -17.83 0.44
CA ARG A 162 -4.44 -18.42 1.59
C ARG A 162 -2.94 -18.49 1.31
N SER A 163 -2.55 -18.91 0.11
CA SER A 163 -1.16 -18.95 -0.33
C SER A 163 -0.49 -17.56 -0.28
N LEU A 164 -1.16 -16.51 -0.77
CA LEU A 164 -0.68 -15.13 -0.67
C LEU A 164 -0.50 -14.69 0.79
N ALA A 165 -1.44 -14.99 1.67
CA ALA A 165 -1.35 -14.67 3.09
C ALA A 165 -0.20 -15.41 3.79
N GLU A 166 0.03 -16.68 3.45
CA GLU A 166 1.14 -17.49 3.96
C GLU A 166 2.49 -16.94 3.49
N ILE A 167 2.61 -16.58 2.21
CA ILE A 167 3.82 -15.93 1.66
C ILE A 167 4.09 -14.62 2.43
N ALA A 168 3.07 -13.78 2.62
CA ALA A 168 3.19 -12.54 3.38
C ALA A 168 3.67 -12.79 4.81
N LEU A 169 3.07 -13.76 5.51
CA LEU A 169 3.44 -14.12 6.87
C LEU A 169 4.89 -14.62 6.95
N ASN A 170 5.31 -15.46 6.01
CA ASN A 170 6.67 -15.99 5.96
C ASN A 170 7.69 -14.87 5.71
N THR A 171 7.43 -13.98 4.75
CA THR A 171 8.28 -12.80 4.49
C THR A 171 8.36 -11.90 5.73
N LEU A 172 7.23 -11.66 6.41
CA LEU A 172 7.18 -10.88 7.63
C LEU A 172 8.01 -11.50 8.77
N VAL A 173 7.91 -12.80 8.97
CA VAL A 173 8.70 -13.53 9.98
C VAL A 173 10.19 -13.43 9.66
N GLN A 174 10.58 -13.57 8.39
CA GLN A 174 11.96 -13.42 7.96
C GLN A 174 12.48 -12.00 8.18
N GLN A 175 11.70 -10.98 7.85
CA GLN A 175 12.09 -9.58 8.06
C GLN A 175 12.24 -9.24 9.55
N ASN A 176 11.34 -9.71 10.42
CA ASN A 176 11.48 -9.53 11.86
C ASN A 176 12.73 -10.23 12.44
N LYS A 177 13.12 -11.39 11.88
CA LYS A 177 14.39 -12.05 12.25
C LYS A 177 15.60 -11.19 11.86
N LYS A 178 15.62 -10.64 10.64
CA LYS A 178 16.69 -9.73 10.18
C LYS A 178 16.78 -8.48 11.06
N ALA A 179 15.64 -7.82 11.32
CA ALA A 179 15.57 -6.63 12.17
C ALA A 179 16.07 -6.90 13.61
N SER A 180 15.86 -8.12 14.12
CA SER A 180 16.35 -8.51 15.45
C SER A 180 17.84 -8.86 15.47
N ALA A 181 18.45 -9.19 14.32
CA ALA A 181 19.86 -9.57 14.21
C ALA A 181 20.80 -8.37 14.00
N VAL A 182 20.28 -7.23 13.56
CA VAL A 182 21.06 -5.99 13.41
C VAL A 182 21.34 -5.39 14.79
N GLN A 183 22.50 -5.71 15.37
CA GLN A 183 23.10 -4.97 16.50
C GLN A 183 23.84 -3.70 15.99
N PRO A 184 24.05 -2.69 16.84
CA PRO A 184 24.68 -1.42 16.43
C PRO A 184 26.15 -1.64 16.06
N SER A 185 26.63 -0.92 15.04
CA SER A 185 28.06 -0.74 14.80
C SER A 185 28.73 -0.24 16.09
N THR A 186 29.66 -1.04 16.60
CA THR A 186 30.50 -0.76 17.76
C THR A 186 31.22 0.58 17.60
N THR A 187 30.79 1.58 18.37
CA THR A 187 31.70 2.62 18.87
C THR A 187 31.88 2.27 20.34
N THR A 188 33.12 1.96 20.71
CA THR A 188 33.55 1.56 22.05
C THR A 188 33.17 2.62 23.08
N ASP A 189 32.29 2.28 24.01
CA ASP A 189 32.43 2.68 25.42
C ASP A 189 31.70 1.71 26.34
N SER A 190 32.39 1.35 27.41
CA SER A 190 32.04 0.29 28.35
C SER A 190 30.97 0.72 29.33
N SER A 191 29.75 0.18 29.21
CA SER A 191 28.84 -0.05 30.33
C SER A 191 27.70 -0.99 29.92
N SER A 192 27.55 -2.09 30.66
CA SER A 192 26.36 -2.98 30.81
C SER A 192 25.48 -3.25 29.58
N PRO A 193 25.33 -4.51 29.12
CA PRO A 193 24.51 -4.81 27.95
C PRO A 193 23.01 -4.65 28.27
N PRO A 194 22.24 -3.85 27.51
CA PRO A 194 20.79 -3.89 27.57
C PRO A 194 20.27 -5.19 26.94
N GLN A 195 19.41 -5.91 27.64
CA GLN A 195 18.61 -6.98 27.04
C GLN A 195 17.52 -6.36 26.14
N TYR A 196 17.59 -6.61 24.83
CA TYR A 196 16.59 -6.17 23.87
C TYR A 196 15.53 -7.27 23.63
N LYS A 197 14.23 -6.93 23.73
CA LYS A 197 13.14 -7.80 23.29
C LYS A 197 12.54 -7.31 21.97
N LYS A 198 12.24 -8.31 21.13
CA LYS A 198 11.67 -8.38 19.77
C LYS A 198 10.77 -7.20 19.33
N GLN A 199 11.05 -6.65 18.14
CA GLN A 199 10.06 -5.89 17.36
C GLN A 199 8.97 -6.85 16.86
N ARG A 200 7.69 -6.49 17.05
CA ARG A 200 6.53 -7.27 16.59
C ARG A 200 5.73 -6.43 15.60
N GLN A 201 5.84 -6.77 14.32
CA GLN A 201 4.91 -6.30 13.29
C GLN A 201 3.64 -7.16 13.30
N GLU A 202 2.48 -6.53 13.15
CA GLU A 202 1.20 -7.19 12.92
C GLU A 202 0.69 -6.78 11.53
N LEU A 203 0.18 -7.74 10.76
CA LEU A 203 -0.36 -7.56 9.41
C LEU A 203 -1.88 -7.78 9.46
N ILE A 204 -2.66 -6.81 8.97
CA ILE A 204 -4.11 -6.95 8.79
C ILE A 204 -4.37 -6.95 7.29
N ILE A 205 -4.69 -8.12 6.71
CA ILE A 205 -5.12 -8.25 5.31
C ILE A 205 -6.62 -7.98 5.27
N SER A 206 -7.02 -6.94 4.52
CA SER A 206 -8.43 -6.55 4.36
C SER A 206 -8.95 -7.10 3.03
N ARG A 207 -10.04 -7.86 3.05
CA ARG A 207 -10.74 -8.33 1.84
C ARG A 207 -11.78 -7.29 1.43
N GLN A 208 -11.76 -6.81 0.18
CA GLN A 208 -12.97 -6.27 -0.43
C GLN A 208 -13.64 -7.40 -1.23
N LEU A 209 -14.81 -7.80 -0.77
CA LEU A 209 -15.72 -8.67 -1.52
C LEU A 209 -16.43 -7.78 -2.54
N SER A 210 -16.28 -8.11 -3.82
CA SER A 210 -17.22 -7.70 -4.87
C SER A 210 -18.45 -8.59 -4.83
#